data_AF-A0A1H6BGI5-F1
#
_entry.id   AF-A0A1H6BGI5-F1
#
_cell.length_a   1.000
_cell.length_b   1.000
_cell.length_c   1.000
_cell.angle_alpha   90.00
_cell.angle_beta   90.00
_cell.angle_gamma   90.00
#
_symmetry.space_group_name_H-M   'P 1'
#
loop_
_entity.id
_entity.type
_entity.pdbx_description
1 polymer ?
#
loop_
_entity_poly.entity_id
_entity_poly.type
_entity_poly.pdbx_seq_one_letter_code
_entity_poly.pdbx_strand_id
1 'polypeptide(L)'
;MNTIGLVAFALVGSAKAIREQFDLFGVAVVGLATAFVGGTTRDILVNRVPLALSSLGEISLGLLGVLLAVGLNVVIDSPEEHPVTMLADAVGLGAFATAGAIVATETGVPSFGVIAIATINAAGGGAFADLLLDRSPFILVTDFYASCAVLGGGTYWVVTTVLATDGVAAALCAAVTVVTRLIAVNRGWKLPTAQSISVLLLGPDDE
;
A
#
# COMPACT_ATOMS: atom_id res chain seq x y z
N MET A 1 6.81 6.72 -10.39
CA MET A 1 6.08 6.21 -9.20
C MET A 1 5.90 4.70 -9.25
N ASN A 2 5.41 4.11 -10.34
CA ASN A 2 5.13 2.66 -10.41
C ASN A 2 6.33 1.76 -10.07
N THR A 3 7.51 2.05 -10.63
CA THR A 3 8.75 1.28 -10.41
C THR A 3 9.14 1.16 -8.95
N ILE A 4 9.08 2.26 -8.20
CA ILE A 4 9.44 2.29 -6.77
C ILE A 4 8.44 1.45 -5.98
N GLY A 5 7.15 1.63 -6.26
CA GLY A 5 6.08 0.87 -5.61
C GLY A 5 6.24 -0.64 -5.82
N LEU A 6 6.51 -1.08 -7.05
CA LEU A 6 6.66 -2.50 -7.38
C LEU A 6 7.81 -3.17 -6.63
N VAL A 7 9.00 -2.55 -6.67
CA VAL A 7 10.17 -3.11 -5.96
C VAL A 7 9.91 -3.13 -4.46
N ALA A 8 9.39 -2.03 -3.90
CA ALA A 8 9.14 -1.90 -2.47
C ALA A 8 8.09 -2.91 -1.96
N PHE A 9 6.96 -3.04 -2.64
CA PHE A 9 5.91 -3.97 -2.22
C PHE A 9 6.24 -5.43 -2.50
N ALA A 10 7.00 -5.72 -3.56
CA ALA A 10 7.53 -7.06 -3.76
C ALA A 10 8.48 -7.45 -2.62
N LEU A 11 9.34 -6.52 -2.17
CA LEU A 11 10.20 -6.72 -1.01
C LEU A 11 9.37 -6.97 0.26
N VAL A 12 8.40 -6.09 0.57
CA VAL A 12 7.56 -6.19 1.78
C VAL A 12 6.75 -7.49 1.80
N GLY A 13 6.09 -7.83 0.70
CA GLY A 13 5.32 -9.07 0.58
C GLY A 13 6.19 -10.33 0.70
N SER A 14 7.37 -10.30 0.08
CA SER A 14 8.33 -11.40 0.19
C SER A 14 8.85 -11.55 1.62
N ALA A 15 9.15 -10.44 2.31
CA ALA A 15 9.58 -10.46 3.71
C ALA A 15 8.52 -11.09 4.62
N LYS A 16 7.22 -10.79 4.40
CA LYS A 16 6.11 -11.45 5.10
C LYS A 16 6.10 -12.96 4.87
N ALA A 17 6.21 -13.40 3.61
CA ALA A 17 6.20 -14.83 3.28
C ALA A 17 7.43 -15.57 3.83
N ILE A 18 8.59 -14.92 3.86
CA ILE A 18 9.81 -15.45 4.48
C ILE A 18 9.60 -15.67 5.97
N ARG A 19 8.96 -14.73 6.68
CA ARG A 19 8.64 -14.90 8.11
C ARG A 19 7.75 -16.11 8.34
N GLU A 20 6.80 -16.37 7.45
CA GLU A 20 5.91 -17.54 7.49
C GLU A 20 6.57 -18.84 7.00
N GLN A 21 7.89 -18.84 6.74
CA GLN A 21 8.67 -20.00 6.31
C GLN A 21 8.18 -20.64 5.01
N PHE A 22 7.62 -19.84 4.10
CA PHE A 22 7.26 -20.32 2.76
C PHE A 22 8.53 -20.68 1.97
N ASP A 23 8.41 -21.62 1.03
CA ASP A 23 9.50 -21.91 0.10
C ASP A 23 9.77 -20.72 -0.85
N LEU A 24 10.90 -20.75 -1.56
CA LEU A 24 11.29 -19.63 -2.45
C LEU A 24 10.25 -19.32 -3.53
N PHE A 25 9.50 -20.33 -3.98
CA PHE A 25 8.43 -20.12 -4.96
C PHE A 25 7.26 -19.39 -4.31
N GLY A 26 6.83 -19.81 -3.12
CA GLY A 26 5.82 -19.14 -2.31
C GLY A 26 6.20 -17.70 -1.97
N VAL A 27 7.47 -17.45 -1.60
CA VAL A 27 8.01 -16.10 -1.37
C VAL A 27 7.86 -15.23 -2.62
N ALA A 28 8.25 -15.74 -3.79
CA ALA A 28 8.10 -15.02 -5.04
C ALA A 28 6.62 -14.76 -5.38
N VAL A 29 5.73 -15.74 -5.20
CA VAL A 29 4.30 -15.59 -5.46
C VAL A 29 3.68 -14.51 -4.57
N VAL A 30 3.91 -14.54 -3.26
CA VAL A 30 3.36 -13.54 -2.33
C VAL A 30 3.94 -12.16 -2.61
N GLY A 31 5.25 -12.05 -2.84
CA GLY A 31 5.91 -10.80 -3.20
C GLY A 31 5.34 -10.18 -4.47
N LEU A 32 5.27 -10.94 -5.56
CA LEU A 32 4.72 -10.47 -6.83
C LEU A 32 3.23 -10.14 -6.71
N ALA A 33 2.44 -10.95 -5.99
CA ALA A 33 1.03 -10.65 -5.74
C ALA A 33 0.87 -9.32 -4.98
N THR A 34 1.69 -9.08 -3.96
CA THR A 34 1.69 -7.81 -3.21
C THR A 34 1.98 -6.61 -4.11
N ALA A 35 2.92 -6.76 -5.05
CA ALA A 35 3.29 -5.69 -5.99
C ALA A 35 2.23 -5.43 -7.08
N PHE A 36 1.61 -6.48 -7.63
CA PHE A 36 0.77 -6.35 -8.83
C PHE A 36 -0.73 -6.27 -8.57
N VAL A 37 -1.25 -6.85 -7.48
CA VAL A 37 -2.72 -6.95 -7.29
C VAL A 37 -3.37 -5.58 -7.14
N GLY A 38 -2.71 -4.63 -6.45
CA GLY A 38 -3.18 -3.24 -6.35
C GLY A 38 -3.32 -2.58 -7.73
N GLY A 39 -2.24 -2.58 -8.52
CA GLY A 39 -2.20 -2.03 -9.88
C GLY A 39 -3.18 -2.72 -10.83
N THR A 40 -3.28 -4.03 -10.75
CA THR A 40 -4.21 -4.83 -11.56
C THR A 40 -5.66 -4.48 -11.24
N THR A 41 -6.00 -4.38 -9.95
CA THR A 41 -7.35 -4.00 -9.52
C THR A 41 -7.68 -2.59 -9.97
N ARG A 42 -6.75 -1.64 -9.80
CA ARG A 42 -6.88 -0.28 -10.34
C ARG A 42 -7.18 -0.29 -11.83
N ASP A 43 -6.35 -0.98 -12.62
CA ASP A 43 -6.45 -0.98 -14.08
C ASP A 43 -7.81 -1.56 -14.53
N ILE A 44 -8.28 -2.65 -13.90
CA ILE A 44 -9.60 -3.22 -14.16
C ILE A 44 -10.72 -2.20 -13.84
N LEU A 45 -10.64 -1.53 -12.68
CA LEU A 45 -11.64 -0.54 -12.26
C LEU A 45 -11.73 0.66 -13.22
N VAL A 46 -10.63 1.02 -13.87
CA VAL A 46 -10.59 2.10 -14.87
C VAL A 46 -10.69 1.60 -16.32
N ASN A 47 -11.07 0.34 -16.52
CA ASN A 47 -11.23 -0.30 -17.83
C ASN A 47 -9.95 -0.25 -18.70
N ARG A 48 -8.79 -0.44 -18.07
CA ARG A 48 -7.46 -0.58 -18.71
C ARG A 48 -6.97 -2.03 -18.58
N VAL A 49 -6.16 -2.46 -19.55
CA VAL A 49 -5.46 -3.75 -19.45
C VAL A 49 -4.36 -3.62 -18.38
N PRO A 50 -4.29 -4.54 -17.39
CA PRO A 50 -3.28 -4.48 -16.33
C PRO A 50 -1.85 -4.43 -16.85
N LEU A 51 -1.07 -3.45 -16.37
CA LEU A 51 0.35 -3.30 -16.77
C LEU A 51 1.19 -4.54 -16.42
N ALA A 52 0.82 -5.26 -15.36
CA ALA A 52 1.44 -6.51 -14.95
C ALA A 52 1.40 -7.60 -16.04
N LEU A 53 0.43 -7.56 -16.95
CA LEU A 53 0.26 -8.52 -18.03
C LEU A 53 0.88 -8.05 -19.36
N SER A 54 1.12 -6.75 -19.51
CA SER A 54 1.52 -6.14 -20.78
C SER A 54 3.00 -5.77 -20.85
N SER A 55 3.76 -5.88 -19.75
CA SER A 55 5.15 -5.43 -19.70
C SER A 55 6.06 -6.41 -18.94
N LEU A 56 7.05 -6.95 -19.66
CA LEU A 56 8.11 -7.77 -19.07
C LEU A 56 8.98 -6.97 -18.09
N GLY A 57 9.04 -5.64 -18.26
CA GLY A 57 9.77 -4.74 -17.37
C GLY A 57 9.12 -4.61 -15.99
N GLU A 58 7.79 -4.72 -15.90
CA GLU A 58 7.11 -4.65 -14.60
C GLU A 58 7.39 -5.92 -13.79
N ILE A 59 7.37 -7.09 -14.46
CA ILE A 59 7.71 -8.38 -13.84
C ILE A 59 9.15 -8.39 -13.34
N SER A 60 10.12 -7.88 -14.13
CA SER A 60 11.52 -7.85 -13.71
C SER A 60 11.75 -6.97 -12.47
N LEU A 61 11.01 -5.87 -12.34
CA LEU A 61 11.04 -5.02 -11.14
C LEU A 61 10.45 -5.73 -9.91
N GLY A 62 9.34 -6.45 -10.08
CA GLY A 62 8.79 -7.29 -9.01
C GLY A 62 9.79 -8.35 -8.55
N LEU A 63 10.42 -9.06 -9.51
CA LEU A 63 11.45 -10.06 -9.21
C LEU A 63 12.68 -9.45 -8.54
N LEU A 64 13.08 -8.23 -8.90
CA LEU A 64 14.14 -7.50 -8.21
C LEU A 64 13.78 -7.29 -6.73
N GLY A 65 12.54 -6.88 -6.42
CA GLY A 65 12.10 -6.74 -5.03
C GLY A 65 12.11 -8.06 -4.26
N VAL A 66 11.70 -9.16 -4.88
CA VAL A 66 11.79 -10.52 -4.31
C VAL A 66 13.25 -10.86 -3.99
N LEU A 67 14.17 -10.66 -4.94
CA LEU A 67 15.59 -10.92 -4.76
C LEU A 67 16.20 -10.09 -3.62
N LEU A 68 15.81 -8.82 -3.52
CA LEU A 68 16.24 -7.94 -2.44
C LEU A 68 15.75 -8.45 -1.08
N ALA A 69 14.50 -8.91 -0.96
CA ALA A 69 13.98 -9.49 0.28
C ALA A 69 14.72 -10.78 0.69
N VAL A 70 14.97 -11.68 -0.25
CA VAL A 70 15.74 -12.91 0.01
C VAL A 70 17.17 -12.56 0.44
N GLY A 71 17.82 -11.61 -0.23
CA GLY A 71 19.15 -11.13 0.15
C GLY A 71 19.17 -10.47 1.52
N LEU A 72 18.15 -9.67 1.86
CA LEU A 72 18.02 -9.03 3.17
C LEU A 72 17.88 -10.05 4.30
N ASN A 73 17.10 -11.12 4.08
CA ASN A 73 16.91 -12.19 5.06
C ASN A 73 18.21 -12.96 5.38
N VAL A 74 19.18 -12.98 4.46
CA VAL A 74 20.50 -13.60 4.72
C VAL A 74 21.36 -12.74 5.65
N VAL A 75 21.13 -11.42 5.66
CA VAL A 75 21.98 -10.44 6.37
C VAL A 75 21.36 -10.00 7.70
N ILE A 76 20.03 -10.01 7.80
CA ILE A 76 19.28 -9.44 8.93
C ILE A 76 18.36 -10.50 9.53
N ASP A 77 18.47 -10.67 10.85
CA ASP A 77 17.51 -11.45 11.62
C ASP A 77 16.15 -10.72 11.65
N SER A 78 15.08 -11.42 11.28
CA SER A 78 13.69 -10.89 11.25
C SER A 78 13.52 -9.66 10.33
N PRO A 79 13.70 -9.81 9.00
CA PRO A 79 13.72 -8.70 8.05
C PRO A 79 12.40 -7.92 7.95
N GLU A 80 11.25 -8.51 8.29
CA GLU A 80 9.95 -7.83 8.22
C GLU A 80 9.82 -6.68 9.23
N GLU A 81 10.36 -6.86 10.44
CA GLU A 81 10.31 -5.86 11.51
C GLU A 81 11.42 -4.81 11.38
N HIS A 82 12.35 -5.04 10.45
CA HIS A 82 13.48 -4.16 10.26
C HIS A 82 13.04 -2.79 9.71
N PRO A 83 13.64 -1.67 10.16
CA PRO A 83 13.30 -0.32 9.70
C PRO A 83 13.36 -0.13 8.18
N VAL A 84 14.20 -0.90 7.49
CA VAL A 84 14.29 -0.89 6.02
C VAL A 84 12.99 -1.36 5.38
N THR A 85 12.39 -2.44 5.87
CA THR A 85 11.14 -2.98 5.33
C THR A 85 9.96 -2.07 5.67
N MET A 86 9.95 -1.47 6.87
CA MET A 86 8.96 -0.45 7.23
C MET A 86 9.05 0.81 6.36
N LEU A 87 10.28 1.26 6.06
CA LEU A 87 10.48 2.39 5.16
C LEU A 87 10.07 2.04 3.71
N ALA A 88 10.40 0.83 3.25
CA ALA A 88 9.97 0.33 1.95
C ALA A 88 8.45 0.28 1.85
N ASP A 89 7.76 -0.22 2.88
CA ASP A 89 6.30 -0.21 2.97
C ASP A 89 5.73 1.22 2.87
N ALA A 90 6.22 2.17 3.67
CA ALA A 90 5.73 3.54 3.62
C ALA A 90 5.94 4.20 2.24
N VAL A 91 7.12 4.02 1.65
CA VAL A 91 7.47 4.55 0.32
C VAL A 91 6.64 3.88 -0.77
N GLY A 92 6.45 2.57 -0.70
CA GLY A 92 5.63 1.81 -1.64
C GLY A 92 4.16 2.23 -1.58
N LEU A 93 3.63 2.42 -0.37
CA LEU A 93 2.27 2.90 -0.14
C LEU A 93 2.06 4.29 -0.75
N GLY A 94 2.98 5.23 -0.52
CA GLY A 94 2.94 6.55 -1.13
C GLY A 94 3.08 6.52 -2.65
N ALA A 95 3.98 5.68 -3.17
CA ALA A 95 4.19 5.52 -4.61
C ALA A 95 2.93 5.02 -5.31
N PHE A 96 2.27 4.02 -4.76
CA PHE A 96 1.03 3.46 -5.31
C PHE A 96 -0.19 4.33 -5.05
N ALA A 97 -0.31 5.01 -3.91
CA ALA A 97 -1.39 5.98 -3.70
C ALA A 97 -1.34 7.07 -4.78
N THR A 98 -0.15 7.65 -5.03
CA THR A 98 0.04 8.63 -6.11
C THR A 98 -0.25 8.05 -7.49
N ALA A 99 0.27 6.85 -7.82
CA ALA A 99 0.03 6.24 -9.13
C ALA A 99 -1.46 5.95 -9.36
N GLY A 100 -2.18 5.50 -8.34
CA GLY A 100 -3.62 5.27 -8.41
C GLY A 100 -4.40 6.56 -8.59
N ALA A 101 -4.04 7.62 -7.87
CA ALA A 101 -4.67 8.93 -7.99
C ALA A 101 -4.50 9.54 -9.40
N ILE A 102 -3.28 9.47 -9.96
CA ILE A 102 -2.99 9.95 -11.32
C ILE A 102 -3.87 9.22 -12.34
N VAL A 103 -3.83 7.88 -12.34
CA VAL A 103 -4.59 7.06 -13.29
C VAL A 103 -6.10 7.29 -13.15
N ALA A 104 -6.60 7.42 -11.92
CA ALA A 104 -8.02 7.70 -11.69
C ALA A 104 -8.41 9.07 -12.26
N THR A 105 -7.66 10.12 -11.97
CA THR A 105 -7.95 11.48 -12.45
C THR A 105 -7.96 11.55 -13.98
N GLU A 106 -7.06 10.84 -14.66
CA GLU A 106 -7.05 10.75 -16.13
C GLU A 106 -8.33 10.16 -16.73
N THR A 107 -9.11 9.41 -15.95
CA THR A 107 -10.37 8.80 -16.41
C THR A 107 -11.60 9.67 -16.16
N GLY A 108 -11.44 10.84 -15.52
CA GLY A 108 -12.54 11.78 -15.27
C GLY A 108 -13.55 11.30 -14.22
N VAL A 109 -13.20 10.33 -13.38
CA VAL A 109 -14.04 9.91 -12.24
C VAL A 109 -14.15 11.04 -11.20
N PRO A 110 -15.25 11.09 -10.43
CA PRO A 110 -15.41 12.10 -9.38
C PRO A 110 -14.36 11.98 -8.28
N SER A 111 -14.27 13.00 -7.41
CA SER A 111 -13.32 13.08 -6.29
C SER A 111 -13.26 11.80 -5.44
N PHE A 112 -14.43 11.25 -5.10
CA PHE A 112 -14.53 9.98 -4.38
C PHE A 112 -13.84 8.84 -5.14
N GLY A 113 -14.04 8.75 -6.46
CA GLY A 113 -13.40 7.74 -7.31
C GLY A 113 -11.87 7.86 -7.30
N VAL A 114 -11.33 9.09 -7.37
CA VAL A 114 -9.88 9.33 -7.28
C VAL A 114 -9.30 8.81 -5.97
N ILE A 115 -9.93 9.18 -4.85
CA ILE A 115 -9.45 8.78 -3.51
C ILE A 115 -9.60 7.27 -3.31
N ALA A 116 -10.73 6.69 -3.73
CA ALA A 116 -11.00 5.26 -3.60
C ALA A 116 -10.00 4.43 -4.42
N ILE A 117 -9.80 4.77 -5.69
CA ILE A 117 -8.86 4.06 -6.58
C ILE A 117 -7.42 4.23 -6.10
N ALA A 118 -7.02 5.43 -5.63
CA ALA A 118 -5.72 5.64 -5.00
C ALA A 118 -5.51 4.69 -3.80
N THR A 119 -6.51 4.59 -2.93
CA THR A 119 -6.46 3.75 -1.73
C THR A 119 -6.42 2.26 -2.07
N ILE A 120 -7.26 1.81 -3.01
CA ILE A 120 -7.30 0.41 -3.47
C ILE A 120 -5.97 0.03 -4.12
N ASN A 121 -5.42 0.89 -4.97
CA ASN A 121 -4.13 0.66 -5.61
C ASN A 121 -3.00 0.53 -4.56
N ALA A 122 -3.04 1.36 -3.52
CA ALA A 122 -2.00 1.43 -2.50
C ALA A 122 -2.10 0.33 -1.45
N ALA A 123 -3.30 -0.03 -0.98
CA ALA A 123 -3.47 -0.98 0.12
C ALA A 123 -3.88 -2.38 -0.34
N GLY A 124 -4.46 -2.51 -1.53
CA GLY A 124 -5.06 -3.76 -2.01
C GLY A 124 -4.05 -4.90 -2.16
N GLY A 125 -2.83 -4.61 -2.61
CA GLY A 125 -1.76 -5.60 -2.71
C GLY A 125 -1.36 -6.19 -1.35
N GLY A 126 -1.14 -5.33 -0.35
CA GLY A 126 -0.82 -5.75 1.01
C GLY A 126 -1.95 -6.56 1.66
N ALA A 127 -3.20 -6.17 1.44
CA ALA A 127 -4.36 -6.91 1.93
C ALA A 127 -4.47 -8.30 1.30
N PHE A 128 -4.24 -8.41 -0.01
CA PHE A 128 -4.25 -9.69 -0.70
C PHE A 128 -3.12 -10.62 -0.23
N ALA A 129 -1.94 -10.05 0.04
CA ALA A 129 -0.83 -10.79 0.63
C ALA A 129 -1.21 -11.40 1.97
N ASP A 130 -1.88 -10.65 2.85
CA ASP A 130 -2.32 -11.17 4.13
C ASP A 130 -3.33 -12.34 3.97
N LEU A 131 -4.22 -12.27 2.98
CA LEU A 131 -5.13 -13.37 2.66
C LEU A 131 -4.38 -14.63 2.18
N LEU A 132 -3.33 -14.49 1.38
CA LEU A 132 -2.47 -15.62 0.96
C LEU A 132 -1.73 -16.26 2.14
N LEU A 133 -1.49 -15.49 3.20
CA LEU A 133 -0.82 -15.93 4.43
C LEU A 133 -1.82 -16.44 5.48
N ASP A 134 -3.09 -16.62 5.12
CA ASP A 134 -4.19 -17.04 6.01
C ASP A 134 -4.35 -16.13 7.25
N ARG A 135 -4.26 -14.81 7.01
CA ARG A 135 -4.39 -13.78 8.05
C ARG A 135 -5.49 -12.79 7.71
N SER A 136 -6.11 -12.24 8.75
CA SER A 136 -6.98 -11.08 8.57
C SER A 136 -6.13 -9.91 8.05
N PRO A 137 -6.55 -9.23 6.96
CA PRO A 137 -5.82 -8.08 6.45
C PRO A 137 -5.64 -7.02 7.52
N PHE A 138 -4.39 -6.66 7.84
CA PHE A 138 -4.11 -5.77 8.98
C PHE A 138 -4.72 -4.38 8.79
N ILE A 139 -4.92 -3.98 7.53
CA ILE A 139 -5.57 -2.73 7.12
C ILE A 139 -7.00 -2.58 7.67
N LEU A 140 -7.65 -3.68 8.06
CA LEU A 140 -9.01 -3.70 8.61
C LEU A 140 -9.05 -3.70 10.14
N VAL A 141 -7.93 -3.99 10.82
CA VAL A 141 -7.97 -4.39 12.23
C VAL A 141 -7.17 -3.44 13.12
N THR A 142 -5.95 -3.09 12.76
CA THR A 142 -4.97 -2.64 13.78
C THR A 142 -4.21 -1.37 13.48
N ASP A 143 -4.21 -0.86 12.23
CA ASP A 143 -3.25 0.16 11.85
C ASP A 143 -3.86 1.29 11.00
N PHE A 144 -3.35 2.51 11.18
CA PHE A 144 -3.68 3.68 10.37
C PHE A 144 -2.97 3.58 9.01
N TYR A 145 -3.26 2.52 8.25
CA TYR A 145 -2.56 2.18 7.01
C TYR A 145 -3.27 2.72 5.77
N ALA A 146 -4.45 2.17 5.45
CA ALA A 146 -5.25 2.61 4.30
C ALA A 146 -5.64 4.09 4.45
N SER A 147 -5.81 4.56 5.69
CA SER A 147 -6.06 5.97 6.00
C SER A 147 -4.95 6.91 5.50
N CYS A 148 -3.68 6.50 5.52
CA CYS A 148 -2.58 7.29 4.94
C CYS A 148 -2.78 7.50 3.43
N ALA A 149 -3.19 6.45 2.71
CA ALA A 149 -3.47 6.55 1.28
C ALA A 149 -4.72 7.39 0.99
N VAL A 150 -5.74 7.36 1.86
CA VAL A 150 -6.90 8.27 1.79
C VAL A 150 -6.46 9.73 1.95
N LEU A 151 -5.61 10.04 2.94
CA LEU A 151 -5.07 11.39 3.14
C LEU A 151 -4.23 11.84 1.95
N GLY A 152 -3.39 10.96 1.39
CA GLY A 152 -2.59 11.21 0.20
C GLY A 152 -3.45 11.49 -1.03
N GLY A 153 -4.40 10.60 -1.34
CA GLY A 153 -5.33 10.76 -2.46
C GLY A 153 -6.21 12.00 -2.33
N GLY A 154 -6.67 12.33 -1.12
CA GLY A 154 -7.38 13.58 -0.84
C GLY A 154 -6.50 14.81 -1.08
N THR A 155 -5.26 14.77 -0.62
CA THR A 155 -4.26 15.83 -0.89
C THR A 155 -4.02 16.00 -2.39
N TYR A 156 -3.83 14.88 -3.12
CA TYR A 156 -3.67 14.91 -4.57
C TYR A 156 -4.83 15.65 -5.23
N TRP A 157 -6.06 15.24 -4.91
CA TRP A 157 -7.27 15.82 -5.49
C TRP A 157 -7.41 17.32 -5.17
N VAL A 158 -7.23 17.74 -3.92
CA VAL A 158 -7.28 19.16 -3.53
C VAL A 158 -6.22 19.99 -4.26
N VAL A 159 -4.99 19.48 -4.37
CA VAL A 159 -3.89 20.20 -5.03
C VAL A 159 -4.13 20.30 -6.54
N THR A 160 -4.58 19.22 -7.19
CA THR A 160 -4.90 19.26 -8.63
C THR A 160 -6.03 20.25 -8.92
N THR A 161 -7.03 20.35 -8.04
CA THR A 161 -8.19 21.25 -8.26
C THR A 161 -7.87 22.72 -7.99
N VAL A 162 -7.00 23.03 -7.02
CA VAL A 162 -6.67 24.42 -6.65
C VAL A 162 -5.49 24.98 -7.44
N LEU A 163 -4.43 24.19 -7.62
CA LEU A 163 -3.16 24.65 -8.17
C LEU A 163 -2.94 24.24 -9.64
N ALA A 164 -3.80 23.40 -10.22
CA ALA A 164 -3.70 22.90 -11.59
C ALA A 164 -2.29 22.38 -11.98
N THR A 165 -1.56 21.81 -11.03
CA THR A 165 -0.17 21.34 -11.20
C THR A 165 -0.02 19.89 -10.77
N ASP A 166 -0.11 18.99 -11.74
CA ASP A 166 -0.11 17.54 -11.51
C ASP A 166 1.18 17.04 -10.85
N GLY A 167 2.32 17.63 -11.19
CA GLY A 167 3.62 17.29 -10.60
C GLY A 167 3.69 17.60 -9.09
N VAL A 168 3.17 18.77 -8.69
CA VAL A 168 3.13 19.18 -7.28
C VAL A 168 2.13 18.31 -6.51
N ALA A 169 0.96 18.04 -7.10
CA ALA A 169 -0.04 17.15 -6.52
C ALA A 169 0.53 15.75 -6.27
N ALA A 170 1.24 15.18 -7.26
CA ALA A 170 1.85 13.86 -7.14
C ALA A 170 2.91 13.80 -6.03
N ALA A 171 3.76 14.82 -5.95
CA ALA A 171 4.79 14.91 -4.92
C ALA A 171 4.18 15.05 -3.51
N LEU A 172 3.17 15.90 -3.35
CA LEU A 172 2.49 16.09 -2.06
C LEU A 172 1.68 14.86 -1.65
N CYS A 173 1.02 14.18 -2.58
CA CYS A 173 0.34 12.90 -2.32
C CYS A 173 1.30 11.86 -1.73
N ALA A 174 2.47 11.70 -2.36
CA ALA A 174 3.49 10.76 -1.90
C ALA A 174 4.02 11.20 -0.53
N ALA A 175 4.38 12.47 -0.36
CA ALA A 175 4.93 13.00 0.88
C ALA A 175 3.94 12.84 2.05
N VAL A 176 2.68 13.21 1.87
CA VAL A 176 1.64 13.05 2.90
C VAL A 176 1.45 11.59 3.26
N THR A 177 1.35 10.69 2.27
CA THR A 177 1.17 9.26 2.54
C THR A 177 2.35 8.68 3.30
N VAL A 178 3.58 8.94 2.87
CA VAL A 178 4.81 8.42 3.49
C VAL A 178 4.98 8.97 4.90
N VAL A 179 4.89 10.28 5.07
CA VAL A 179 5.11 10.93 6.37
C VAL A 179 4.05 10.50 7.37
N THR A 180 2.77 10.48 6.98
CA THR A 180 1.71 10.02 7.88
C THR A 180 1.87 8.55 8.23
N ARG A 181 2.31 7.69 7.30
CA ARG A 181 2.56 6.28 7.57
C ARG A 181 3.68 6.09 8.59
N LEU A 182 4.80 6.77 8.42
CA LEU A 182 5.93 6.69 9.35
C LEU A 182 5.56 7.22 10.75
N ILE A 183 4.79 8.31 10.82
CA ILE A 183 4.29 8.83 12.10
C ILE A 183 3.32 7.83 12.76
N ALA A 184 2.41 7.25 11.98
CA ALA A 184 1.42 6.30 12.46
C ALA A 184 2.08 5.06 13.07
N VAL A 185 3.09 4.48 12.39
CA VAL A 185 3.85 3.34 12.91
C VAL A 185 4.60 3.71 14.18
N ASN A 186 5.35 4.82 14.17
CA ASN A 186 6.17 5.22 15.31
C ASN A 186 5.36 5.61 16.55
N ARG A 187 4.13 6.10 16.36
CA ARG A 187 3.23 6.51 17.46
C ARG A 187 2.13 5.49 17.75
N GLY A 188 2.10 4.35 17.06
CA GLY A 188 1.08 3.31 17.22
C GLY A 188 -0.34 3.83 16.99
N TRP A 189 -0.57 4.65 15.95
CA TRP A 189 -1.89 5.19 15.64
C TRP A 189 -2.88 4.07 15.26
N LYS A 190 -4.09 4.13 15.84
CA LYS A 190 -5.19 3.19 15.58
C LYS A 190 -6.48 3.96 15.36
N LEU A 191 -7.36 3.42 14.52
CA LEU A 191 -8.73 3.90 14.41
C LEU A 191 -9.61 3.28 15.51
N PRO A 192 -10.63 4.02 15.98
CA PRO A 192 -11.56 3.50 16.98
C PRO A 192 -12.47 2.42 16.37
N THR A 193 -12.77 1.39 17.17
CA THR A 193 -13.79 0.39 16.84
C THR A 193 -15.18 0.88 17.22
N ALA A 194 -16.23 0.28 16.64
CA ALA A 194 -17.61 0.60 17.01
C ALA A 194 -17.86 0.44 18.53
N GLN A 195 -17.25 -0.58 19.16
CA GLN A 195 -17.32 -0.81 20.60
C GLN A 195 -16.60 0.28 21.41
N SER A 196 -15.44 0.76 20.95
CA SER A 196 -14.76 1.87 21.63
C SER A 196 -15.55 3.18 21.51
N ILE A 197 -16.26 3.37 20.40
CA ILE A 197 -17.13 4.53 20.19
C ILE A 197 -18.37 4.44 21.08
N SER A 198 -18.98 3.25 21.22
CA SER A 198 -20.13 3.08 22.12
C SER A 198 -19.76 3.40 23.55
N VAL A 199 -18.62 2.91 24.05
CA VAL A 199 -18.11 3.27 25.40
C VAL A 199 -17.84 4.77 25.53
N LEU A 200 -17.31 5.43 24.50
CA LEU A 200 -17.05 6.87 24.52
C LEU A 200 -18.35 7.70 24.55
N LEU A 201 -19.40 7.26 23.86
CA LEU A 201 -20.66 7.99 23.73
C LEU A 201 -21.69 7.67 24.82
N LEU A 202 -21.71 6.43 25.31
CA LEU A 202 -22.73 5.91 26.23
C LEU A 202 -22.18 5.66 27.65
N GLY A 203 -20.87 5.78 27.86
CA GLY A 203 -20.21 5.34 29.09
C GLY A 203 -19.89 3.84 29.06
N PRO A 204 -19.06 3.33 30.00
CA PRO A 204 -18.87 1.89 30.14
C PRO A 204 -20.22 1.24 30.43
N ASP A 205 -20.51 0.12 29.76
CA ASP A 205 -21.66 -0.71 30.11
C ASP A 205 -21.43 -1.22 31.55
N ASP A 206 -22.29 -0.80 32.49
CA ASP A 206 -22.30 -1.31 33.86
C ASP A 206 -22.76 -2.79 33.82
N GLU A 207 -21.81 -3.74 33.80
CA GLU A 207 -22.02 -5.15 34.20
C GLU A 207 -21.46 -5.41 35.61
#